data_AF-A0A8H9K545-F1
#
_entry.id   AF-A0A8H9K545-F1
#
_cell.length_a   1.000
_cell.length_b   1.000
_cell.length_c   1.000
_cell.angle_alpha   90.00
_cell.angle_beta   90.00
_cell.angle_gamma   90.00
#
_symmetry.space_group_name_H-M   'P 1'
#
loop_
_entity.id
_entity.type
_entity.pdbx_description
1 polymer ?
#
loop_
_entity_poly.entity_id
_entity_poly.type
_entity_poly.pdbx_seq_one_letter_code
_entity_poly.pdbx_strand_id
1 'polypeptide(L)'
;MKVNYNNESISIYKLGQLSGCPLTSLYRAYHSGLRCGDAIVKEARKNLVEHEGKWISKSKLCSITQSELRKVQRRLKAGVSVNDAVVDKKDRRGATKSAKLSPSDALNIYASLFWKEKTQTQIASEFGVHCSTISDIWRHKRWGWLTAPLRYSLEQTKQQSELNPPNAGIKK
;
A
#
# COMPACT_ATOMS: atom_id res chain seq x y z
N MET A 1 0.19 -43.48 -20.36
CA MET A 1 1.49 -42.80 -20.12
C MET A 1 2.02 -43.25 -18.77
N LYS A 2 3.18 -43.90 -18.76
CA LYS A 2 3.83 -44.40 -17.54
C LYS A 2 5.04 -43.53 -17.21
N VAL A 3 5.29 -43.35 -15.92
CA VAL A 3 6.38 -42.53 -15.37
C VAL A 3 7.02 -43.30 -14.23
N ASN A 4 8.34 -43.18 -14.10
CA ASN A 4 9.08 -43.87 -13.05
C ASN A 4 9.05 -43.01 -11.78
N TYR A 5 8.54 -43.55 -10.69
CA TYR A 5 8.41 -42.86 -9.40
C TYR A 5 8.65 -43.88 -8.28
N ASN A 6 9.57 -43.60 -7.35
CA ASN A 6 9.95 -44.52 -6.27
C ASN A 6 10.27 -45.96 -6.76
N ASN A 7 11.06 -46.08 -7.84
CA ASN A 7 11.41 -47.35 -8.50
C ASN A 7 10.23 -48.16 -9.08
N GLU A 8 9.01 -47.60 -9.09
CA GLU A 8 7.84 -48.20 -9.74
C GLU A 8 7.44 -47.45 -11.01
N SER A 9 6.91 -48.18 -11.99
CA SER A 9 6.32 -47.59 -13.19
C SER A 9 4.82 -47.35 -12.96
N ILE A 10 4.46 -46.11 -12.62
CA ILE A 10 3.08 -45.72 -12.32
C ILE A 10 2.47 -44.87 -13.44
N SER A 11 1.14 -44.78 -13.47
CA SER A 11 0.44 -43.86 -14.38
C SER A 11 0.54 -42.41 -13.87
N ILE A 12 0.48 -41.44 -14.78
CA ILE A 12 0.38 -40.00 -14.42
C ILE A 12 -0.83 -39.74 -13.52
N TYR A 13 -1.90 -40.51 -13.71
CA TYR A 13 -3.08 -40.46 -12.85
C TYR A 13 -2.77 -40.85 -11.39
N LYS A 14 -2.11 -41.99 -11.19
CA LYS A 14 -1.66 -42.44 -9.86
C LYS A 14 -0.66 -41.46 -9.26
N LEU A 15 0.23 -40.88 -10.07
CA LEU A 15 1.15 -39.82 -9.64
C LEU A 15 0.39 -38.59 -9.14
N GLY A 16 -0.71 -38.19 -9.79
CA GLY A 16 -1.56 -37.09 -9.34
C GLY A 16 -2.22 -37.35 -7.98
N GLN A 17 -2.72 -38.57 -7.76
CA GLN A 17 -3.29 -38.98 -6.47
C GLN A 17 -2.24 -38.94 -5.34
N LEU A 18 -1.03 -39.42 -5.60
CA LEU A 18 0.06 -39.44 -4.62
C LEU A 18 0.63 -38.04 -4.32
N SER A 19 0.75 -37.19 -5.34
CA SER A 19 1.41 -35.88 -5.22
C SER A 19 0.48 -34.72 -4.84
N GLY A 20 -0.84 -34.92 -4.94
CA GLY A 20 -1.85 -33.89 -4.75
C GLY A 20 -1.86 -32.82 -5.84
N CYS A 21 -1.17 -33.05 -6.96
CA CYS A 21 -1.05 -32.11 -8.07
C CYS A 21 -2.17 -32.29 -9.11
N PRO A 22 -2.63 -31.21 -9.78
CA PRO A 22 -3.60 -31.31 -10.86
C PRO A 22 -3.05 -32.09 -12.04
N LEU A 23 -3.86 -33.00 -12.59
CA LEU A 23 -3.48 -33.83 -13.76
C LEU A 23 -2.98 -33.00 -14.93
N THR A 24 -3.65 -31.88 -15.22
CA THR A 24 -3.29 -30.98 -16.33
C THR A 24 -1.86 -30.44 -16.21
N SER A 25 -1.42 -30.09 -15.00
CA SER A 25 -0.04 -29.64 -14.76
C SER A 25 0.97 -30.78 -14.92
N LEU A 26 0.64 -31.99 -14.46
CA LEU A 26 1.50 -33.17 -14.62
C LEU A 26 1.62 -33.59 -16.09
N TYR A 27 0.53 -33.54 -16.86
CA TYR A 27 0.56 -33.82 -18.30
C TYR A 27 1.43 -32.80 -19.04
N ARG A 28 1.32 -31.50 -18.72
CA ARG A 28 2.19 -30.47 -19.32
C ARG A 28 3.67 -30.75 -19.08
N ALA A 29 4.05 -31.10 -17.85
CA ALA A 29 5.42 -31.46 -17.50
C ALA A 29 5.88 -32.78 -18.15
N TYR A 30 4.99 -33.75 -18.34
CA TYR A 30 5.31 -34.96 -19.09
C TYR A 30 5.53 -34.69 -20.59
N HIS A 31 4.71 -33.82 -21.18
CA HIS A 31 4.82 -33.44 -22.59
C HIS A 31 6.04 -32.55 -22.88
N SER A 32 6.62 -31.90 -21.87
CA SER A 32 7.92 -31.23 -22.00
C SER A 32 9.10 -32.21 -22.02
N GLY A 33 8.86 -33.53 -22.06
CA GLY A 33 9.88 -34.56 -22.20
C GLY A 33 10.31 -35.23 -20.90
N LEU A 34 9.78 -34.82 -19.74
CA LEU A 34 10.11 -35.43 -18.46
C LEU A 34 9.48 -36.83 -18.35
N ARG A 35 10.26 -37.79 -17.82
CA ARG A 35 9.84 -39.19 -17.62
C ARG A 35 9.97 -39.66 -16.17
N CYS A 36 10.76 -38.95 -15.36
CA CYS A 36 10.87 -39.16 -13.93
C CYS A 36 9.72 -38.45 -13.20
N GLY A 37 8.99 -39.17 -12.35
CA GLY A 37 7.84 -38.66 -11.60
C GLY A 37 8.21 -37.50 -10.68
N ASP A 38 9.36 -37.56 -10.00
CA ASP A 38 9.83 -36.46 -9.13
C ASP A 38 10.10 -35.17 -9.91
N ALA A 39 10.73 -35.29 -11.08
CA ALA A 39 10.98 -34.15 -11.96
C ALA A 39 9.67 -33.54 -12.47
N ILE A 40 8.68 -34.39 -12.82
CA ILE A 40 7.35 -33.96 -13.27
C ILE A 40 6.63 -33.20 -12.15
N VAL A 41 6.64 -33.72 -10.92
CA VAL A 41 6.01 -33.07 -9.77
C VAL A 41 6.69 -31.74 -9.46
N LYS A 42 8.03 -31.70 -9.48
CA LYS A 42 8.81 -30.47 -9.26
C LYS A 42 8.48 -29.40 -10.30
N GLU A 43 8.40 -29.78 -11.57
CA GLU A 43 8.06 -28.85 -12.66
C GLU A 43 6.62 -28.35 -12.54
N ALA A 44 5.68 -29.24 -12.24
CA ALA A 44 4.27 -28.88 -12.05
C ALA A 44 4.10 -27.89 -10.90
N ARG A 45 4.81 -28.07 -9.78
CA ARG A 45 4.70 -27.23 -8.57
C ARG A 45 5.18 -25.80 -8.76
N LYS A 46 6.06 -25.50 -9.73
CA LYS A 46 6.55 -24.13 -9.99
C LYS A 46 5.43 -23.09 -10.16
N ASN A 47 4.33 -23.49 -10.77
CA ASN A 47 3.20 -22.61 -11.08
C ASN A 47 1.99 -22.80 -10.15
N LEU A 48 2.11 -23.68 -9.17
CA LEU A 48 1.05 -24.02 -8.22
C LEU A 48 1.34 -23.41 -6.86
N VAL A 49 0.30 -23.32 -6.06
CA VAL A 49 0.35 -22.90 -4.67
C VAL A 49 -0.39 -23.93 -3.83
N GLU A 50 0.16 -24.21 -2.66
CA GLU A 50 -0.48 -25.12 -1.71
C GLU A 50 -1.57 -24.38 -0.93
N HIS A 51 -2.77 -24.95 -0.91
CA HIS A 51 -3.90 -24.47 -0.13
C HIS A 51 -4.65 -25.69 0.42
N GLU A 52 -4.85 -25.74 1.74
CA GLU A 52 -5.53 -26.85 2.42
C GLU A 52 -4.95 -28.24 2.06
N GLY A 53 -3.62 -28.35 1.96
CA GLY A 53 -2.93 -29.60 1.63
C GLY A 53 -3.06 -30.07 0.17
N LYS A 54 -3.62 -29.24 -0.72
CA LYS A 54 -3.71 -29.52 -2.16
C LYS A 54 -2.96 -28.46 -2.96
N TRP A 55 -2.34 -28.89 -4.05
CA TRP A 55 -1.68 -27.99 -4.99
C TRP A 55 -2.69 -27.48 -6.02
N ILE A 56 -2.97 -26.19 -5.99
CA ILE A 56 -3.93 -25.55 -6.90
C ILE A 56 -3.30 -24.39 -7.66
N SER A 57 -3.93 -24.00 -8.78
CA SER A 57 -3.48 -22.82 -9.52
C SER A 57 -3.87 -21.54 -8.78
N LYS A 58 -3.10 -20.46 -8.98
CA LYS A 58 -3.40 -19.14 -8.40
C LYS A 58 -4.79 -18.64 -8.82
N SER A 59 -5.20 -18.92 -10.05
CA SER A 59 -6.54 -18.59 -10.55
C SER A 59 -7.63 -19.35 -9.78
N LYS A 60 -7.44 -20.67 -9.57
CA LYS A 60 -8.41 -21.48 -8.81
C LYS A 60 -8.47 -21.05 -7.35
N LEU A 61 -7.34 -20.74 -6.74
CA LEU A 61 -7.25 -20.15 -5.40
C LEU A 61 -8.14 -18.90 -5.32
N CYS A 62 -7.95 -17.96 -6.23
CA CYS A 62 -8.72 -16.71 -6.26
C CYS A 62 -10.22 -16.93 -6.48
N SER A 63 -10.61 -17.92 -7.28
CA SER A 63 -12.01 -18.30 -7.46
C SER A 63 -12.64 -18.87 -6.19
N ILE A 64 -11.89 -19.66 -5.42
CA ILE A 64 -12.37 -20.24 -4.14
C ILE A 64 -12.50 -19.15 -3.09
N THR A 65 -11.49 -18.28 -2.99
CA THR A 65 -11.38 -17.30 -1.92
C THR A 65 -11.98 -15.94 -2.26
N GLN A 66 -12.64 -15.84 -3.42
CA GLN A 66 -13.21 -14.60 -3.98
C GLN A 66 -12.23 -13.41 -3.93
N SER A 67 -10.96 -13.69 -4.19
CA SER A 67 -9.87 -12.72 -4.07
C SER A 67 -9.37 -12.26 -5.44
N GLU A 68 -8.81 -11.06 -5.49
CA GLU A 68 -8.29 -10.51 -6.74
C GLU A 68 -6.91 -11.10 -7.10
N LEU A 69 -6.80 -11.71 -8.29
CA LEU A 69 -5.59 -12.40 -8.75
C LEU A 69 -4.34 -11.52 -8.70
N ARG A 70 -4.43 -10.26 -9.12
CA ARG A 70 -3.29 -9.33 -9.11
C ARG A 70 -2.76 -9.08 -7.70
N LYS A 71 -3.66 -8.87 -6.73
CA LYS A 71 -3.29 -8.62 -5.32
C LYS A 71 -2.64 -9.85 -4.70
N VAL A 72 -3.25 -11.02 -4.89
CA VAL A 72 -2.71 -12.30 -4.39
C VAL A 72 -1.34 -12.57 -4.99
N GLN A 73 -1.18 -12.42 -6.31
CA GLN A 73 0.11 -12.62 -6.98
C GLN A 73 1.20 -11.67 -6.46
N ARG A 74 0.87 -10.40 -6.23
CA ARG A 74 1.80 -9.42 -5.66
C ARG A 74 2.25 -9.84 -4.25
N ARG A 75 1.31 -10.26 -3.39
CA ARG A 75 1.60 -10.70 -2.01
C ARG A 75 2.46 -11.97 -1.97
N LEU A 76 2.15 -12.95 -2.81
CA LEU A 76 2.95 -14.18 -2.94
C LEU A 76 4.39 -13.88 -3.42
N LYS A 77 4.56 -12.98 -4.39
CA LYS A 77 5.89 -12.53 -4.82
C LYS A 77 6.69 -11.85 -3.72
N ALA A 78 6.01 -11.23 -2.75
CA ALA A 78 6.63 -10.62 -1.58
C ALA A 78 6.92 -11.64 -0.45
N GLY A 79 6.71 -12.94 -0.67
CA GLY A 79 6.97 -13.99 0.32
C GLY A 79 5.89 -14.15 1.38
N VAL A 80 4.71 -13.53 1.21
CA VAL A 80 3.58 -13.69 2.13
C VAL A 80 3.02 -15.11 2.01
N SER A 81 2.63 -15.71 3.15
CA SER A 81 1.99 -17.03 3.20
C SER A 81 0.73 -17.07 2.33
N VAL A 82 0.36 -18.24 1.78
CA VAL A 82 -0.83 -18.36 0.90
C VAL A 82 -2.10 -17.90 1.63
N ASN A 83 -2.26 -18.29 2.89
CA ASN A 83 -3.40 -17.90 3.72
C ASN A 83 -3.47 -16.39 3.91
N ASP A 84 -2.35 -15.73 4.24
CA ASP A 84 -2.31 -14.27 4.37
C ASP A 84 -2.42 -13.52 3.04
N ALA A 85 -1.95 -14.13 1.94
CA ALA A 85 -1.98 -13.52 0.61
C ALA A 85 -3.43 -13.38 0.10
N VAL A 86 -4.27 -14.36 0.46
CA VAL A 86 -5.69 -14.39 0.17
C VAL A 86 -6.46 -13.37 0.99
N VAL A 87 -6.16 -13.26 2.28
CA VAL A 87 -6.87 -12.33 3.16
C VAL A 87 -6.66 -10.91 2.65
N ASP A 88 -7.77 -10.23 2.31
CA ASP A 88 -7.73 -8.83 1.94
C ASP A 88 -7.53 -7.96 3.19
N LYS A 89 -6.31 -7.98 3.73
CA LYS A 89 -5.86 -6.91 4.64
C LYS A 89 -5.80 -5.67 3.76
N LYS A 90 -6.87 -4.85 3.78
CA LYS A 90 -6.94 -3.53 3.13
C LYS A 90 -5.56 -2.90 3.17
N ASP A 91 -4.97 -2.68 2.00
CA ASP A 91 -3.64 -2.13 1.85
C ASP A 91 -3.59 -0.84 2.68
N ARG A 92 -2.86 -0.84 3.80
CA ARG A 92 -2.80 0.32 4.72
C ARG A 92 -2.08 1.51 4.10
N ARG A 93 -1.57 1.38 2.87
CA ARG A 93 -1.03 2.49 2.09
C ARG A 93 -2.19 3.40 1.68
N GLY A 94 -2.42 4.43 2.50
CA GLY A 94 -3.46 5.43 2.24
C GLY A 94 -4.72 5.27 3.07
N ALA A 95 -4.73 4.45 4.14
CA ALA A 95 -5.71 4.64 5.20
C ALA A 95 -5.42 5.99 5.85
N THR A 96 -5.96 7.05 5.27
CA THR A 96 -6.04 8.37 5.86
C THR A 96 -6.83 8.21 7.14
N LYS A 97 -6.12 8.02 8.26
CA LYS A 97 -6.65 8.48 9.54
C LYS A 97 -7.09 9.91 9.25
N SER A 98 -8.40 10.17 9.32
CA SER A 98 -8.96 11.51 9.16
C SER A 98 -8.05 12.48 9.90
N ALA A 99 -7.50 13.46 9.18
CA ALA A 99 -6.60 14.42 9.80
C ALA A 99 -7.34 14.99 11.02
N LYS A 100 -6.68 14.99 12.19
CA LYS A 100 -7.22 15.64 13.40
C LYS A 100 -7.45 17.14 13.17
N LEU A 101 -6.83 17.71 12.13
CA LEU A 101 -6.91 19.10 11.73
C LEU A 101 -7.93 19.28 10.62
N SER A 102 -8.87 20.21 10.83
CA SER A 102 -9.73 20.70 9.76
C SER A 102 -8.94 21.62 8.80
N PRO A 103 -9.42 21.84 7.57
CA PRO A 103 -8.80 22.82 6.66
C PRO A 103 -8.73 24.23 7.26
N SER A 104 -9.75 24.67 8.00
CA SER A 104 -9.76 25.96 8.69
C SER A 104 -8.66 26.06 9.74
N ASP A 105 -8.42 24.99 10.51
CA ASP A 105 -7.35 24.99 11.52
C ASP A 105 -5.96 25.10 10.86
N ALA A 106 -5.75 24.42 9.73
CA ALA A 106 -4.50 24.50 9.00
C ALA A 106 -4.23 25.92 8.46
N LEU A 107 -5.27 26.63 8.01
CA LEU A 107 -5.15 28.03 7.58
C LEU A 107 -4.84 28.96 8.76
N ASN A 108 -5.50 28.77 9.91
CA ASN A 108 -5.25 29.55 11.12
C ASN A 108 -3.81 29.35 11.63
N ILE A 109 -3.35 28.10 11.69
CA ILE A 109 -1.95 27.77 12.03
C ILE A 109 -0.99 28.48 11.07
N TYR A 110 -1.28 28.45 9.77
CA TYR A 110 -0.41 29.07 8.77
C TYR A 110 -0.34 30.60 8.96
N ALA A 111 -1.47 31.25 9.20
CA ALA A 111 -1.53 32.69 9.46
C ALA A 111 -0.74 33.08 10.73
N SER A 112 -0.92 32.37 11.84
CA SER A 112 -0.18 32.63 13.08
C SER A 112 1.33 32.42 12.93
N LEU A 113 1.77 31.46 12.10
CA LEU A 113 3.18 31.27 11.77
C LEU A 113 3.73 32.41 10.90
N PHE A 114 2.94 32.88 9.93
CA PHE A 114 3.33 33.95 9.02
C PHE A 114 3.60 35.27 9.76
N TRP A 115 2.70 35.62 10.69
CA TRP A 115 2.84 36.81 11.54
C TRP A 115 3.81 36.63 12.71
N LYS A 116 4.32 35.41 12.93
CA LYS A 116 5.23 35.04 14.02
C LYS A 116 4.70 35.38 15.42
N GLU A 117 3.38 35.33 15.59
CA GLU A 117 2.70 35.66 16.86
C GLU A 117 3.01 34.64 17.97
N LYS A 118 3.15 33.36 17.60
CA LYS A 118 3.34 32.23 18.52
C LYS A 118 4.46 31.33 18.04
N THR A 119 5.11 30.66 18.99
CA THR A 119 6.11 29.63 18.69
C THR A 119 5.44 28.34 18.18
N GLN A 120 6.16 27.55 17.38
CA GLN A 120 5.64 26.29 16.85
C GLN A 120 5.18 25.30 17.94
N THR A 121 5.85 25.31 19.09
CA THR A 121 5.50 24.48 20.26
C THR A 121 4.19 24.92 20.90
N GLN A 122 3.95 26.22 21.04
CA GLN A 122 2.69 26.75 21.56
C GLN A 122 1.51 26.40 20.64
N ILE A 123 1.68 26.59 19.32
CA ILE A 123 0.66 26.26 18.33
C ILE A 123 0.38 24.75 18.31
N ALA A 124 1.44 23.93 18.39
CA ALA A 124 1.30 22.47 18.45
C ALA A 124 0.46 22.03 19.66
N SER A 125 0.69 22.63 20.83
CA SER A 125 -0.09 22.36 22.04
C SER A 125 -1.55 22.79 21.91
N GLU A 126 -1.81 23.97 21.34
CA GLU A 126 -3.16 24.54 21.17
C GLU A 126 -4.05 23.67 20.25
N PHE A 127 -3.49 23.18 19.15
CA PHE A 127 -4.21 22.35 18.17
C PHE A 127 -4.08 20.84 18.43
N GLY A 128 -3.43 20.42 19.53
CA GLY A 128 -3.28 19.01 19.90
C GLY A 128 -2.52 18.18 18.86
N VAL A 129 -1.55 18.79 18.18
CA VAL A 129 -0.80 18.19 17.06
C VAL A 129 0.70 18.19 17.35
N HIS A 130 1.45 17.34 16.67
CA HIS A 130 2.90 17.29 16.83
C HIS A 130 3.58 18.47 16.11
N CYS A 131 4.70 18.99 16.62
CA CYS A 131 5.41 20.12 16.01
C CYS A 131 5.84 19.86 14.55
N SER A 132 6.09 18.59 14.19
CA SER A 132 6.38 18.22 12.79
C SER A 132 5.21 18.52 11.85
N THR A 133 3.96 18.41 12.31
CA THR A 133 2.78 18.75 11.53
C THR A 133 2.71 20.25 11.25
N ILE A 134 3.05 21.08 12.24
CA ILE A 134 3.17 22.53 12.10
C ILE A 134 4.25 22.89 11.07
N SER A 135 5.41 22.23 11.15
CA SER A 135 6.50 22.38 10.16
C SER A 135 6.08 21.95 8.75
N ASP A 136 5.31 20.87 8.61
CA ASP A 136 4.81 20.41 7.31
C ASP A 136 3.81 21.41 6.71
N ILE A 137 2.92 22.00 7.52
CA ILE A 137 1.99 23.06 7.11
C ILE A 137 2.76 24.27 6.59
N TRP A 138 3.76 24.75 7.33
CA TRP A 138 4.61 25.89 6.93
C TRP A 138 5.32 25.65 5.60
N ARG A 139 5.81 24.43 5.38
CA ARG A 139 6.53 24.03 4.17
C ARG A 139 5.62 23.65 3.01
N HIS A 140 4.30 23.87 3.13
CA HIS A 140 3.29 23.49 2.13
C HIS A 140 3.24 21.97 1.84
N LYS A 141 3.85 21.14 2.70
CA LYS A 141 3.94 19.70 2.46
C LYS A 141 2.59 19.06 2.79
N ARG A 142 1.91 18.52 1.78
CA ARG A 142 0.52 17.98 1.83
C ARG A 142 -0.58 19.04 1.98
N TRP A 143 -0.22 20.28 2.31
CA TRP A 143 -1.15 21.40 2.52
C TRP A 143 -1.00 22.53 1.50
N GLY A 144 -0.12 22.39 0.50
CA GLY A 144 0.21 23.47 -0.44
C GLY A 144 -0.98 23.97 -1.25
N TRP A 145 -1.88 23.08 -1.67
CA TRP A 145 -3.11 23.45 -2.37
C TRP A 145 -4.01 24.39 -1.55
N LEU A 146 -3.92 24.34 -0.22
CA LEU A 146 -4.70 25.15 0.71
C LEU A 146 -3.94 26.40 1.18
N THR A 147 -2.66 26.26 1.48
CA THR A 147 -1.84 27.31 2.13
C THR A 147 -1.12 28.24 1.14
N ALA A 148 -0.86 27.79 -0.10
CA ALA A 148 -0.18 28.62 -1.09
C ALA A 148 -1.01 29.85 -1.53
N PRO A 149 -2.34 29.76 -1.79
CA PRO A 149 -3.15 30.94 -2.08
C PRO A 149 -3.19 31.93 -0.90
N LEU A 150 -3.33 31.42 0.32
CA LEU A 150 -3.35 32.25 1.53
C LEU A 150 -2.03 33.03 1.70
N ARG A 151 -0.88 32.38 1.45
CA ARG A 151 0.43 33.04 1.53
C ARG A 151 0.50 34.26 0.62
N TYR A 152 0.04 34.12 -0.61
CA TYR A 152 0.04 35.22 -1.59
C TYR A 152 -0.81 36.40 -1.09
N SER A 153 -2.01 36.13 -0.57
CA SER A 153 -2.88 37.17 0.02
C SER A 153 -2.21 37.87 1.21
N LEU A 154 -1.57 37.11 2.11
CA LEU A 154 -0.90 37.67 3.29
C LEU A 154 0.32 38.54 2.93
N GLU A 155 1.10 38.12 1.93
CA GLU A 155 2.24 38.91 1.43
C GLU A 155 1.77 40.25 0.82
N GLN A 156 0.66 40.26 0.09
CA GLN A 156 0.06 41.50 -0.43
C GLN A 156 -0.42 42.44 0.69
N THR A 157 -1.12 41.91 1.71
CA THR A 157 -1.57 42.71 2.85
C THR A 157 -0.40 43.32 3.59
N LYS A 158 0.68 42.55 3.79
CA LYS A 158 1.89 43.04 4.45
C LYS A 158 2.52 44.20 3.67
N GLN A 159 2.66 44.06 2.36
CA GLN A 159 3.21 45.12 1.49
C GLN A 159 2.35 46.40 1.55
N GLN A 160 1.02 46.27 1.53
CA GLN A 160 0.11 47.42 1.65
C GLN A 160 0.20 48.13 3.00
N SER A 161 0.35 47.37 4.09
CA SER A 161 0.50 47.93 5.44
C SER A 161 1.83 48.68 5.65
N GLU A 162 2.89 48.26 4.97
CA GLU A 162 4.20 48.92 5.00
C GLU A 162 4.22 50.21 4.16
N LEU A 163 3.41 50.28 3.09
CA LEU A 163 3.30 51.45 2.20
C LEU A 163 2.39 52.56 2.74
N ASN A 164 1.40 52.22 3.58
CA ASN A 164 0.50 53.18 4.21
C ASN A 164 0.55 53.02 5.74
N PRO A 165 1.60 53.52 6.42
CA PRO A 165 1.61 53.51 7.88
C PRO A 165 0.42 54.33 8.40
N PRO A 166 -0.28 53.87 9.45
CA PRO A 166 -1.36 54.63 10.04
C PRO A 166 -0.81 56.00 10.47
N ASN A 167 -1.39 57.07 9.91
CA ASN A 167 -1.10 58.46 10.25
C ASN A 167 -0.93 58.58 11.76
N ALA A 168 0.31 58.76 12.22
CA ALA A 168 0.60 59.05 13.62
C ALA A 168 -0.15 60.34 13.94
N GLY A 169 -1.18 60.21 14.78
CA GLY A 169 -2.12 61.27 15.09
C GLY A 169 -1.42 62.57 15.41
N ILE A 170 -1.87 63.62 14.73
CA ILE A 170 -1.61 65.02 15.03
C ILE A 170 -1.91 65.22 16.52
N LYS A 171 -0.87 65.32 17.34
CA LYS A 171 -1.01 65.87 18.69
C LYS A 171 -1.22 67.38 18.53
N LYS A 172 -2.46 67.82 18.77
CA LYS A 172 -2.73 69.22 19.13
C LYS A 172 -2.26 69.48 20.54
#